data_AF-A0A377CZ30-F1
#
_entry.id   AF-A0A377CZ30-F1
#
_cell.length_a   1.000
_cell.length_b   1.000
_cell.length_c   1.000
_cell.angle_alpha   90.00
_cell.angle_beta   90.00
_cell.angle_gamma   90.00
#
_symmetry.space_group_name_H-M   'P 1'
#
loop_
_entity.id
_entity.type
_entity.pdbx_description
1 polymer ?
#
loop_
_entity_poly.entity_id
_entity_poly.type
_entity_poly.pdbx_seq_one_letter_code
_entity_poly.pdbx_strand_id
1 'polypeptide(L)'
;MTAELLNLWHLTGQADKAADILATRKFHPWEGGEGKITSQFILNQLLRAWQHLDAREPQQASELLHAALHYPENLSEGRLPGQTDNDIWFWQAICANAQGDETEATRCLRLAATGDRTINIHSYYNDQPVDYLFWQGMALRLLGEQHTAQQLFSEMKQWAQEMAKTSIEADFFAVSQPDLLSLYGDLQQQHKEKCLMVAMLASAGLGRLRNMNLLALN
;
A
#
# COMPACT_ATOMS: atom_id res chain seq x y z
N MET A 1 -2.44 19.13 -7.03
CA MET A 1 -1.78 19.13 -8.35
C MET A 1 -0.42 18.42 -8.36
N THR A 2 0.46 18.67 -7.38
CA THR A 2 1.78 17.99 -7.37
C THR A 2 1.66 16.49 -7.12
N ALA A 3 0.85 16.05 -6.17
CA ALA A 3 0.64 14.62 -5.87
C ALA A 3 0.12 13.85 -7.10
N GLU A 4 -0.78 14.45 -7.87
CA GLU A 4 -1.36 13.87 -9.08
C GLU A 4 -0.34 13.79 -10.21
N LEU A 5 0.55 14.78 -10.34
CA LEU A 5 1.67 14.73 -11.29
C LEU A 5 2.67 13.63 -10.92
N LEU A 6 3.02 13.52 -9.64
CA LEU A 6 3.88 12.44 -9.14
C LEU A 6 3.28 11.08 -9.48
N ASN A 7 1.97 10.91 -9.23
CA ASN A 7 1.24 9.69 -9.54
C ASN A 7 1.26 9.36 -11.04
N LEU A 8 1.06 10.35 -11.92
CA LEU A 8 1.16 10.15 -13.37
C LEU A 8 2.56 9.72 -13.81
N TRP A 9 3.61 10.28 -13.20
CA TRP A 9 4.98 9.84 -13.48
C TRP A 9 5.22 8.41 -13.00
N HIS A 10 4.73 8.03 -11.83
CA HIS A 10 4.81 6.64 -11.35
C HIS A 10 4.10 5.68 -12.30
N LEU A 11 2.87 5.99 -12.71
CA LEU A 11 2.08 5.17 -13.65
C LEU A 11 2.73 5.03 -15.03
N THR A 12 3.55 6.00 -15.43
CA THR A 12 4.25 5.99 -16.72
C THR A 12 5.71 5.54 -16.62
N GLY A 13 6.13 4.99 -15.47
CA GLY A 13 7.48 4.47 -15.26
C GLY A 13 8.57 5.54 -15.10
N GLN A 14 8.20 6.80 -14.92
CA GLN A 14 9.10 7.95 -14.78
C GLN A 14 9.43 8.22 -13.30
N ALA A 15 9.78 7.17 -12.54
CA ALA A 15 10.00 7.26 -11.09
C ALA A 15 11.12 8.25 -10.71
N ASP A 16 12.18 8.37 -11.51
CA ASP A 16 13.28 9.30 -11.21
C ASP A 16 12.85 10.78 -11.28
N LYS A 17 11.96 11.14 -12.21
CA LYS A 17 11.41 12.51 -12.26
C LYS A 17 10.62 12.85 -11.01
N ALA A 18 9.87 11.87 -10.49
CA ALA A 18 9.16 12.04 -9.23
C ALA A 18 10.12 12.15 -8.05
N ALA A 19 11.20 11.36 -8.04
CA ALA A 19 12.24 11.41 -7.01
C ALA A 19 12.89 12.80 -6.92
N ASP A 20 13.23 13.41 -8.05
CA ASP A 20 13.82 14.76 -8.10
C ASP A 20 12.91 15.81 -7.43
N ILE A 21 11.61 15.78 -7.73
CA ILE A 21 10.64 16.70 -7.12
C ILE A 21 10.47 16.42 -5.63
N LEU A 22 10.35 15.14 -5.25
CA LEU A 22 10.21 14.71 -3.85
C LEU A 22 11.43 15.08 -3.00
N ALA A 23 12.63 15.12 -3.59
CA ALA A 23 13.87 15.46 -2.89
C ALA A 23 14.14 16.96 -2.78
N THR A 24 13.77 17.74 -3.81
CA THR A 24 14.21 19.15 -3.93
C THR A 24 13.14 20.17 -3.53
N ARG A 25 11.86 19.84 -3.68
CA ARG A 25 10.77 20.75 -3.36
C ARG A 25 10.53 20.76 -1.86
N LYS A 26 10.32 21.96 -1.30
CA LYS A 26 9.69 22.11 0.01
C LYS A 26 8.18 22.06 -0.16
N PHE A 27 7.56 20.99 0.32
CA PHE A 27 6.12 20.85 0.36
C PHE A 27 5.56 21.59 1.55
N HIS A 28 4.34 22.11 1.41
CA HIS A 28 3.59 22.66 2.51
C HIS A 28 2.49 21.68 2.95
N PRO A 29 2.09 21.67 4.24
CA PRO A 29 1.08 20.73 4.73
C PRO A 29 -0.23 20.71 3.93
N TRP A 30 -0.64 21.83 3.34
CA TRP A 30 -1.87 21.89 2.52
C TRP A 30 -1.71 21.36 1.08
N GLU A 31 -0.49 21.16 0.60
CA GLU A 31 -0.24 20.58 -0.74
C GLU A 31 -0.38 19.06 -0.76
N GLY A 32 -0.30 18.44 0.42
CA GLY A 32 -0.18 17.00 0.57
C GLY A 32 -0.86 16.40 1.79
N GLY A 33 -1.60 17.18 2.58
CA GLY A 33 -2.21 16.75 3.83
C GLY A 33 -2.99 15.45 3.71
N GLU A 34 -3.11 14.74 4.83
CA GLU A 34 -3.67 13.38 4.93
C GLU A 34 -2.83 12.35 4.16
N GLY A 35 -1.51 12.49 4.22
CA GLY A 35 -0.57 11.53 3.68
C GLY A 35 -0.40 11.56 2.16
N LYS A 36 -1.08 12.42 1.40
CA LYS A 36 -1.03 12.37 -0.08
C LYS A 36 0.40 12.48 -0.63
N ILE A 37 1.22 13.38 -0.10
CA ILE A 37 2.62 13.51 -0.56
C ILE A 37 3.51 12.43 0.03
N THR A 38 3.31 12.06 1.29
CA THR A 38 4.13 11.02 1.93
C THR A 38 3.87 9.63 1.36
N SER A 39 2.64 9.31 0.97
CA SER A 39 2.30 8.11 0.19
C SER A 39 2.96 8.10 -1.18
N GLN A 40 3.04 9.24 -1.87
CA GLN A 40 3.78 9.35 -3.13
C GLN A 40 5.29 9.16 -2.93
N PHE A 41 5.84 9.63 -1.81
CA PHE A 41 7.23 9.36 -1.43
C PHE A 41 7.48 7.86 -1.21
N ILE A 42 6.65 7.18 -0.40
CA ILE A 42 6.77 5.73 -0.17
C ILE A 42 6.66 4.96 -1.48
N LEU A 43 5.64 5.26 -2.31
CA LEU A 43 5.45 4.62 -3.61
C LEU A 43 6.67 4.81 -4.51
N ASN A 44 7.26 6.01 -4.53
CA ASN A 44 8.47 6.26 -5.31
C ASN A 44 9.65 5.40 -4.85
N GLN A 45 9.86 5.28 -3.54
CA GLN A 45 10.92 4.46 -2.97
C GLN A 45 10.72 2.97 -3.30
N LEU A 46 9.49 2.46 -3.20
CA LEU A 46 9.15 1.08 -3.60
C LEU A 46 9.42 0.83 -5.09
N LEU A 47 8.93 1.70 -5.96
CA LEU A 47 9.12 1.56 -7.41
C LEU A 47 10.60 1.54 -7.80
N ARG A 48 11.40 2.42 -7.21
CA ARG A 48 12.86 2.47 -7.47
C ARG A 48 13.57 1.27 -6.85
N ALA A 49 13.16 0.82 -5.66
CA ALA A 49 13.70 -0.39 -5.06
C ALA A 49 13.43 -1.63 -5.93
N TRP A 50 12.25 -1.75 -6.54
CA TRP A 50 11.94 -2.83 -7.47
C TRP A 50 12.80 -2.78 -8.73
N GLN A 51 13.09 -1.60 -9.27
CA GLN A 51 14.03 -1.45 -10.39
C GLN A 51 15.44 -1.97 -10.03
N HIS A 52 15.94 -1.67 -8.83
CA HIS A 52 17.22 -2.21 -8.36
C HIS A 52 17.17 -3.73 -8.13
N LEU A 53 16.07 -4.27 -7.60
CA LEU A 53 15.89 -5.72 -7.48
C LEU A 53 15.90 -6.42 -8.85
N ASP A 54 15.24 -5.85 -9.86
CA ASP A 54 15.26 -6.35 -11.24
C ASP A 54 16.68 -6.31 -11.82
N ALA A 55 17.46 -5.28 -11.47
CA ALA A 55 18.87 -5.14 -11.83
C ALA A 55 19.83 -6.04 -10.99
N ARG A 56 19.31 -6.82 -10.03
CA ARG A 56 20.09 -7.63 -9.07
C ARG A 56 21.01 -6.81 -8.17
N GLU A 57 20.53 -5.65 -7.75
CA GLU A 57 21.18 -4.70 -6.85
C GLU A 57 20.43 -4.61 -5.51
N PRO A 58 20.39 -5.70 -4.71
CA PRO A 58 19.55 -5.78 -3.52
C PRO A 58 19.97 -4.83 -2.40
N GLN A 59 21.25 -4.42 -2.36
CA GLN A 59 21.73 -3.46 -1.37
C GLN A 59 21.14 -2.06 -1.61
N GLN A 60 21.17 -1.60 -2.86
CA GLN A 60 20.59 -0.32 -3.27
C GLN A 60 19.08 -0.30 -3.07
N ALA A 61 18.41 -1.42 -3.36
CA ALA A 61 16.98 -1.57 -3.06
C ALA A 61 16.69 -1.46 -1.56
N SER A 62 17.48 -2.13 -0.71
CA SER A 62 17.35 -2.07 0.75
C SER A 62 17.53 -0.65 1.30
N GLU A 63 18.48 0.13 0.76
CA GLU A 63 18.69 1.53 1.16
C GLU A 63 17.47 2.40 0.85
N LEU A 64 16.86 2.24 -0.33
CA LEU A 64 15.65 2.98 -0.70
C LEU A 64 14.46 2.61 0.19
N LEU A 65 14.26 1.31 0.45
CA LEU A 65 13.21 0.82 1.33
C LEU A 65 13.40 1.30 2.77
N HIS A 66 14.65 1.38 3.26
CA HIS A 66 14.93 1.92 4.58
C HIS A 66 14.65 3.42 4.66
N ALA A 67 14.98 4.16 3.60
CA ALA A 67 14.64 5.58 3.50
C ALA A 67 13.12 5.82 3.46
N ALA A 68 12.33 4.89 2.92
CA ALA A 68 10.86 4.99 2.94
C ALA A 68 10.29 5.01 4.37
N LEU A 69 11.03 4.47 5.35
CA LEU A 69 10.62 4.46 6.75
C LEU A 69 10.83 5.80 7.46
N HIS A 70 11.54 6.75 6.84
CA HIS A 70 11.95 8.02 7.44
C HIS A 70 11.65 9.18 6.50
N TYR A 71 10.59 9.94 6.79
CA TYR A 71 10.19 11.06 5.94
C TYR A 71 11.19 12.21 6.05
N PRO A 72 11.71 12.73 4.91
CA PRO A 72 12.56 13.90 4.95
C PRO A 72 11.74 15.14 5.31
N GLU A 73 12.37 16.10 6.01
CA GLU A 73 11.69 17.28 6.57
C GLU A 73 10.96 18.12 5.53
N ASN A 74 11.44 18.10 4.27
CA ASN A 74 10.85 18.87 3.18
C ASN A 74 9.44 18.41 2.80
N LEU A 75 8.99 17.21 3.21
CA LEU A 75 7.61 16.75 2.99
C LEU A 75 6.60 17.44 3.90
N SER A 76 7.05 18.09 4.99
CA SER A 76 6.23 18.83 5.96
C SER A 76 5.10 18.02 6.61
N GLU A 77 5.22 16.69 6.63
CA GLU A 77 4.31 15.77 7.31
C GLU A 77 5.14 14.67 8.01
N GLY A 78 4.72 14.29 9.22
CA GLY A 78 5.35 13.24 10.00
C GLY A 78 4.67 11.88 9.81
N ARG A 79 5.33 10.83 10.28
CA ARG A 79 4.76 9.48 10.29
C ARG A 79 3.66 9.37 11.33
N LEU A 80 2.61 8.59 11.01
CA LEU A 80 1.52 8.35 11.96
C LEU A 80 1.93 7.26 12.97
N PRO A 81 1.62 7.45 14.26
CA PRO A 81 1.82 6.39 15.25
C PRO A 81 1.06 5.12 14.85
N GLY A 82 1.73 3.97 14.92
CA GLY A 82 1.12 2.67 14.63
C GLY A 82 1.15 2.25 13.17
N GLN A 83 1.78 3.00 12.26
CA GLN A 83 2.08 2.49 10.91
C GLN A 83 2.99 1.27 10.96
N THR A 84 2.56 0.17 10.33
CA THR A 84 3.25 -1.12 10.38
C THR A 84 4.12 -1.44 9.16
N ASP A 85 3.97 -0.69 8.05
CA ASP A 85 4.85 -0.74 6.87
C ASP A 85 5.07 -2.14 6.29
N ASN A 86 3.99 -2.92 6.21
CA ASN A 86 4.06 -4.33 5.89
C ASN A 86 4.68 -4.59 4.51
N ASP A 87 4.40 -3.72 3.55
CA ASP A 87 4.99 -3.73 2.20
C ASP A 87 6.51 -3.49 2.24
N ILE A 88 6.96 -2.44 2.93
CA ILE A 88 8.38 -2.09 3.04
C ILE A 88 9.15 -3.21 3.73
N TRP A 89 8.65 -3.73 4.86
CA TRP A 89 9.31 -4.83 5.57
C TRP A 89 9.31 -6.12 4.76
N PHE A 90 8.25 -6.41 4.00
CA PHE A 90 8.23 -7.55 3.11
C PHE A 90 9.36 -7.45 2.07
N TRP A 91 9.48 -6.31 1.40
CA TRP A 91 10.52 -6.11 0.39
C TRP A 91 11.93 -6.04 0.98
N GLN A 92 12.10 -5.57 2.22
CA GLN A 92 13.37 -5.68 2.95
C GLN A 92 13.76 -7.13 3.16
N ALA A 93 12.81 -8.01 3.48
CA ALA A 93 13.09 -9.43 3.59
C ALA A 93 13.54 -10.05 2.26
N ILE A 94 12.93 -9.62 1.14
CA ILE A 94 13.35 -10.05 -0.20
C ILE A 94 14.79 -9.60 -0.49
N CYS A 95 15.14 -8.35 -0.16
CA CYS A 95 16.50 -7.84 -0.31
C CYS A 95 17.51 -8.63 0.54
N ALA A 96 17.21 -8.88 1.81
CA ALA A 96 18.07 -9.65 2.72
C ALA A 96 18.27 -11.09 2.22
N ASN A 97 17.21 -11.75 1.77
CA ASN A 97 17.28 -13.10 1.20
C ASN A 97 18.14 -13.14 -0.07
N ALA A 98 18.02 -12.13 -0.95
CA ALA A 98 18.86 -12.02 -2.15
C ALA A 98 20.35 -11.80 -1.83
N GLN A 99 20.66 -11.27 -0.65
CA GLN A 99 22.02 -11.09 -0.12
C GLN A 99 22.53 -12.31 0.67
N GLY A 100 21.68 -13.32 0.90
CA GLY A 100 22.02 -14.50 1.70
C GLY A 100 21.92 -14.31 3.21
N ASP A 101 21.31 -13.21 3.68
CA ASP A 101 21.08 -12.97 5.11
C ASP A 101 19.70 -13.51 5.54
N GLU A 102 19.65 -14.79 5.85
CA GLU A 102 18.43 -15.47 6.29
C GLU A 102 17.89 -14.95 7.63
N THR A 103 18.77 -14.47 8.50
CA THR A 103 18.39 -13.97 9.83
C THR A 103 17.62 -12.66 9.68
N GLU A 104 18.17 -11.73 8.90
CA GLU A 104 17.52 -10.46 8.62
C GLU A 104 16.25 -10.63 7.78
N ALA A 105 16.27 -11.54 6.79
CA ALA A 105 15.09 -11.88 6.03
C ALA A 105 13.94 -12.34 6.94
N THR A 106 14.22 -13.25 7.88
CA THR A 106 13.22 -13.74 8.84
C THR A 106 12.71 -12.63 9.76
N ARG A 107 13.60 -11.76 10.25
CA ARG A 107 13.23 -10.61 11.09
C ARG A 107 12.27 -9.67 10.35
N CYS A 108 12.60 -9.32 9.12
CA CYS A 108 11.77 -8.46 8.27
C CYS A 108 10.42 -9.10 7.92
N LEU A 109 10.38 -10.40 7.63
CA LEU A 109 9.10 -11.12 7.42
C LEU A 109 8.21 -11.10 8.66
N ARG A 110 8.80 -11.24 9.86
CA ARG A 110 8.05 -11.17 11.12
C ARG A 110 7.41 -9.79 11.29
N LEU A 111 8.14 -8.71 11.00
CA LEU A 111 7.59 -7.35 11.00
C LEU A 111 6.47 -7.19 9.98
N ALA A 112 6.70 -7.65 8.74
CA ALA A 112 5.72 -7.62 7.66
C ALA A 112 4.44 -8.41 7.95
N ALA A 113 4.44 -9.34 8.91
CA ALA A 113 3.28 -10.12 9.32
C ALA A 113 2.47 -9.50 10.48
N THR A 114 2.91 -8.38 11.05
CA THR A 114 2.26 -7.71 12.19
C THR A 114 1.17 -6.72 11.77
N GLY A 115 0.34 -6.28 12.71
CA GLY A 115 -0.68 -5.24 12.51
C GLY A 115 -2.11 -5.75 12.66
N ASP A 116 -3.04 -4.79 12.66
CA ASP A 116 -4.47 -5.09 12.62
C ASP A 116 -4.85 -5.75 11.28
N ARG A 117 -5.88 -6.59 11.32
CA ARG A 117 -6.42 -7.32 10.16
C ARG A 117 -7.84 -6.90 9.79
N THR A 118 -8.37 -5.89 10.47
CA THR A 118 -9.70 -5.35 10.22
C THR A 118 -9.73 -4.59 8.88
N ILE A 119 -10.78 -4.82 8.09
CA ILE A 119 -11.05 -4.04 6.88
C ILE A 119 -12.20 -3.08 7.21
N ASN A 120 -11.88 -1.81 7.39
CA ASN A 120 -12.87 -0.77 7.63
C ASN A 120 -13.65 -0.48 6.35
N ILE A 121 -14.94 -0.17 6.46
CA ILE A 121 -15.78 0.24 5.32
C ILE A 121 -15.37 1.65 4.88
N HIS A 122 -15.42 2.59 5.81
CA HIS A 122 -14.88 3.94 5.64
C HIS A 122 -13.36 3.90 5.75
N SER A 123 -12.68 4.76 5.00
CA SER A 123 -11.23 4.92 5.07
C SER A 123 -10.93 6.26 5.72
N TYR A 124 -10.23 6.21 6.84
CA TYR A 124 -9.70 7.40 7.50
C TYR A 124 -8.22 7.58 7.16
N TYR A 125 -7.71 8.81 7.20
CA TYR A 125 -6.32 9.10 6.85
C TYR A 125 -5.30 8.32 7.71
N ASN A 126 -5.69 7.97 8.93
CA ASN A 126 -4.88 7.24 9.89
C ASN A 126 -5.11 5.73 9.89
N ASP A 127 -6.00 5.23 9.03
CA ASP A 127 -6.18 3.79 8.85
C ASP A 127 -4.98 3.20 8.12
N GLN A 128 -4.69 1.93 8.42
CA GLN A 128 -3.68 1.20 7.66
C GLN A 128 -4.22 0.90 6.25
N PRO A 129 -3.38 1.01 5.21
CA PRO A 129 -3.74 0.60 3.86
C PRO A 129 -4.16 -0.87 3.81
N VAL A 130 -5.23 -1.19 3.06
CA VAL A 130 -5.77 -2.56 3.03
C VAL A 130 -4.84 -3.56 2.34
N ASP A 131 -3.95 -3.09 1.47
CA ASP A 131 -2.90 -3.89 0.85
C ASP A 131 -1.81 -4.32 1.85
N TYR A 132 -1.72 -3.72 3.04
CA TYR A 132 -0.89 -4.29 4.11
C TYR A 132 -1.31 -5.71 4.49
N LEU A 133 -2.61 -6.03 4.41
CA LEU A 133 -3.10 -7.40 4.63
C LEU A 133 -2.56 -8.37 3.59
N PHE A 134 -2.38 -7.90 2.35
CA PHE A 134 -1.77 -8.72 1.32
C PHE A 134 -0.33 -9.06 1.67
N TRP A 135 0.46 -8.06 2.06
CA TRP A 135 1.85 -8.26 2.46
C TRP A 135 1.98 -9.09 3.74
N GLN A 136 1.09 -8.93 4.73
CA GLN A 136 1.01 -9.84 5.88
C GLN A 136 0.80 -11.29 5.45
N GLY A 137 -0.18 -11.55 4.58
CA GLY A 137 -0.44 -12.89 4.08
C GLY A 137 0.74 -13.49 3.31
N MET A 138 1.42 -12.68 2.49
CA MET A 138 2.62 -13.11 1.77
C MET A 138 3.79 -13.39 2.71
N ALA A 139 4.00 -12.56 3.73
CA ALA A 139 5.04 -12.77 4.73
C ALA A 139 4.80 -14.06 5.54
N LEU A 140 3.56 -14.29 5.97
CA LEU A 140 3.16 -15.52 6.65
C LEU A 140 3.45 -16.77 5.82
N ARG A 141 3.20 -16.73 4.50
CA ARG A 141 3.54 -17.84 3.59
C ARG A 141 5.04 -18.13 3.59
N LEU A 142 5.88 -17.08 3.50
CA LEU A 142 7.34 -17.23 3.51
C LEU A 142 7.87 -17.70 4.87
N LEU A 143 7.19 -17.38 5.96
CA LEU A 143 7.46 -17.91 7.30
C LEU A 143 6.98 -19.36 7.52
N GLY A 144 6.31 -19.96 6.54
CA GLY A 144 5.76 -21.32 6.63
C GLY A 144 4.37 -21.40 7.28
N GLU A 145 3.75 -20.27 7.65
CA GLU A 145 2.44 -20.19 8.29
C GLU A 145 1.29 -20.23 7.27
N GLN A 146 1.27 -21.28 6.44
CA GLN A 146 0.37 -21.41 5.30
C GLN A 146 -1.12 -21.38 5.68
N HIS A 147 -1.50 -22.01 6.80
CA HIS A 147 -2.88 -22.03 7.27
C HIS A 147 -3.37 -20.62 7.63
N THR A 148 -2.57 -19.86 8.39
CA THR A 148 -2.89 -18.50 8.80
C THR A 148 -3.02 -17.57 7.59
N ALA A 149 -2.09 -17.66 6.62
CA ALA A 149 -2.17 -16.89 5.38
C ALA A 149 -3.42 -17.23 4.57
N GLN A 150 -3.74 -18.53 4.44
CA GLN A 150 -4.92 -19.01 3.73
C GLN A 150 -6.21 -18.50 4.36
N GLN A 151 -6.29 -18.50 5.70
CA GLN A 151 -7.41 -17.96 6.44
C GLN A 151 -7.57 -16.46 6.20
N LEU A 152 -6.51 -15.67 6.34
CA LEU A 152 -6.52 -14.22 6.11
C LEU A 152 -7.07 -13.87 4.72
N PHE A 153 -6.54 -14.49 3.66
CA PHE A 153 -7.04 -14.21 2.31
C PHE A 153 -8.49 -14.70 2.09
N SER A 154 -8.92 -15.73 2.79
CA SER A 154 -10.32 -16.21 2.71
C SER A 154 -11.28 -15.22 3.39
N GLU A 155 -10.89 -14.67 4.55
CA GLU A 155 -11.63 -13.63 5.27
C GLU A 155 -11.72 -12.34 4.44
N MET A 156 -10.62 -11.88 3.84
CA MET A 156 -10.63 -10.74 2.91
C MET A 156 -11.61 -10.95 1.75
N LYS A 157 -11.61 -12.15 1.16
CA LYS A 157 -12.53 -12.49 0.07
C LYS A 157 -13.98 -12.47 0.53
N GLN A 158 -14.27 -13.05 1.68
CA GLN A 158 -15.62 -13.07 2.25
C GLN A 158 -16.12 -11.65 2.51
N TRP A 159 -15.30 -10.82 3.16
CA TRP A 159 -15.60 -9.41 3.40
C TRP A 159 -15.97 -8.69 2.10
N ALA A 160 -15.17 -8.85 1.04
CA ALA A 160 -15.44 -8.19 -0.25
C ALA A 160 -16.76 -8.66 -0.89
N GLN A 161 -17.11 -9.95 -0.78
CA GLN A 161 -18.35 -10.51 -1.31
C GLN A 161 -19.60 -10.05 -0.56
N GLU A 162 -19.48 -9.85 0.75
CA GLU A 162 -20.54 -9.32 1.60
C GLU A 162 -20.73 -7.82 1.33
N MET A 163 -19.64 -7.05 1.36
CA MET A 163 -19.69 -5.60 1.22
C MET A 163 -20.07 -5.13 -0.19
N ALA A 164 -19.75 -5.89 -1.23
CA ALA A 164 -20.17 -5.55 -2.60
C ALA A 164 -21.71 -5.53 -2.80
N LYS A 165 -22.48 -6.10 -1.87
CA LYS A 165 -23.96 -6.10 -1.89
C LYS A 165 -24.57 -5.00 -1.04
N THR A 166 -23.75 -4.26 -0.30
CA THR A 166 -24.17 -3.26 0.67
C THR A 166 -24.00 -1.86 0.08
N SER A 167 -25.03 -1.03 0.17
CA SER A 167 -24.91 0.41 -0.08
C SER A 167 -24.36 1.10 1.16
N ILE A 168 -23.40 2.00 0.99
CA ILE A 168 -22.83 2.76 2.10
C ILE A 168 -23.36 4.19 2.13
N GLU A 169 -23.48 4.78 3.32
CA GLU A 169 -23.83 6.18 3.48
C GLU A 169 -22.60 6.97 3.94
N ALA A 170 -22.62 8.29 3.75
CA ALA A 170 -21.55 9.12 4.26
C ALA A 170 -21.53 9.05 5.79
N ASP A 171 -20.36 8.75 6.36
CA ASP A 171 -20.19 8.83 7.81
C ASP A 171 -20.17 10.32 8.21
N PHE A 172 -21.14 10.72 9.02
CA PHE A 172 -21.27 12.10 9.51
C PHE A 172 -20.00 12.58 10.26
N PHE A 173 -19.21 11.65 10.82
CA PHE A 173 -17.96 11.96 11.52
C PHE A 173 -16.70 11.83 10.65
N ALA A 174 -16.82 11.52 9.35
CA ALA A 174 -15.71 11.59 8.44
C ALA A 174 -15.31 13.07 8.23
N VAL A 175 -14.28 13.50 8.96
CA VAL A 175 -13.90 14.92 9.09
C VAL A 175 -13.27 15.50 7.81
N SER A 176 -12.93 14.65 6.84
CA SER A 176 -12.46 15.12 5.55
C SER A 176 -12.69 14.04 4.49
N GLN A 177 -13.49 14.36 3.47
CA GLN A 177 -13.26 13.78 2.17
C GLN A 177 -12.23 14.68 1.49
N PRO A 178 -11.00 14.20 1.22
CA PRO A 178 -9.90 15.01 0.70
C PRO A 178 -10.09 15.49 -0.74
N ASP A 179 -11.27 15.28 -1.32
CA ASP A 179 -11.61 15.71 -2.66
C ASP A 179 -11.86 17.21 -2.71
N LEU A 180 -11.51 17.84 -3.84
CA LEU A 180 -11.97 19.18 -4.14
C LEU A 180 -13.50 19.18 -3.99
N LEU A 181 -14.07 20.11 -3.22
CA LEU A 181 -15.52 20.25 -3.00
C LEU A 181 -16.37 20.30 -4.30
N SER A 182 -15.73 20.52 -5.46
CA SER A 182 -16.35 20.49 -6.79
C SER A 182 -16.28 19.15 -7.53
N LEU A 183 -15.60 18.13 -6.97
CA LEU A 183 -15.30 16.83 -7.55
C LEU A 183 -15.60 15.71 -6.54
N TYR A 184 -16.76 15.76 -5.87
CA TYR A 184 -17.17 14.64 -5.02
C TYR A 184 -17.16 13.35 -5.84
N GLY A 185 -16.30 12.41 -5.46
CA GLY A 185 -16.39 11.05 -5.97
C GLY A 185 -17.74 10.45 -5.61
N ASP A 186 -18.31 9.63 -6.50
CA ASP A 186 -19.48 8.84 -6.16
C ASP A 186 -19.08 7.83 -5.07
N LEU A 187 -19.62 8.02 -3.87
CA LEU A 187 -19.34 7.18 -2.71
C LEU A 187 -19.61 5.69 -2.98
N GLN A 188 -20.64 5.38 -3.77
CA GLN A 188 -20.94 3.99 -4.15
C GLN A 188 -19.88 3.44 -5.11
N GLN A 189 -19.40 4.28 -6.02
CA GLN A 189 -18.34 3.91 -6.95
C GLN A 189 -17.01 3.66 -6.21
N GLN A 190 -16.62 4.53 -5.28
CA GLN A 190 -15.43 4.33 -4.44
C GLN A 190 -15.52 3.06 -3.58
N HIS A 191 -16.71 2.79 -3.00
CA HIS A 191 -16.96 1.56 -2.25
C HIS A 191 -16.81 0.31 -3.13
N LYS A 192 -17.35 0.37 -4.34
CA LYS A 192 -17.23 -0.71 -5.34
C LYS A 192 -15.78 -0.96 -5.71
N GLU A 193 -15.01 0.09 -5.97
CA GLU A 193 -13.58 0.01 -6.27
C GLU A 193 -12.79 -0.63 -5.11
N LYS A 194 -13.08 -0.24 -3.87
CA LYS A 194 -12.48 -0.86 -2.68
C LYS A 194 -12.82 -2.34 -2.56
N CYS A 195 -14.10 -2.72 -2.74
CA CYS A 195 -14.51 -4.13 -2.72
C CYS A 195 -13.79 -4.94 -3.81
N LEU A 196 -13.67 -4.39 -5.03
CA LEU A 196 -12.95 -5.02 -6.13
C LEU A 196 -11.47 -5.18 -5.83
N MET A 197 -10.83 -4.16 -5.26
CA MET A 197 -9.42 -4.19 -4.86
C MET A 197 -9.17 -5.27 -3.80
N VAL A 198 -9.98 -5.34 -2.75
CA VAL A 198 -9.86 -6.38 -1.70
C VAL A 198 -10.07 -7.77 -2.29
N ALA A 199 -11.09 -7.96 -3.15
CA ALA A 199 -11.33 -9.23 -3.82
C ALA A 199 -10.15 -9.65 -4.73
N MET A 200 -9.51 -8.70 -5.41
CA MET A 200 -8.34 -8.91 -6.25
C MET A 200 -7.15 -9.37 -5.42
N LEU A 201 -6.79 -8.63 -4.36
CA LEU A 201 -5.69 -8.95 -3.46
C LEU A 201 -5.89 -10.32 -2.79
N ALA A 202 -7.11 -10.60 -2.31
CA ALA A 202 -7.46 -11.89 -1.75
C ALA A 202 -7.30 -13.03 -2.77
N SER A 203 -7.78 -12.82 -4.01
CA SER A 203 -7.68 -13.82 -5.07
C SER A 203 -6.22 -14.06 -5.49
N ALA A 204 -5.42 -13.00 -5.54
CA ALA A 204 -3.98 -13.07 -5.77
C ALA A 204 -3.28 -13.89 -4.67
N GLY A 205 -3.57 -13.56 -3.41
CA GLY A 205 -3.03 -14.26 -2.24
C GLY A 205 -3.44 -15.73 -2.14
N LEU A 206 -4.60 -16.10 -2.69
CA LEU A 206 -5.08 -17.48 -2.79
C LEU A 206 -4.52 -18.24 -4.01
N GLY A 207 -3.70 -17.61 -4.86
CA GLY A 207 -3.14 -18.21 -6.07
C GLY A 207 -4.15 -18.40 -7.21
N ARG A 208 -5.25 -17.62 -7.24
CA ARG A 208 -6.39 -17.80 -8.17
C ARG A 208 -6.46 -16.81 -9.32
N LEU A 209 -5.34 -16.14 -9.66
CA LEU A 209 -5.28 -15.09 -10.69
C LEU A 209 -5.77 -15.50 -12.09
N ARG A 210 -5.94 -16.79 -12.38
CA ARG A 210 -6.48 -17.28 -13.67
C ARG A 210 -8.00 -17.12 -13.84
N ASN A 211 -8.78 -16.82 -12.80
CA ASN A 211 -10.26 -16.85 -12.83
C ASN A 211 -10.95 -15.48 -12.69
N MET A 212 -10.23 -14.36 -12.71
CA MET A 212 -10.87 -13.03 -12.67
C MET A 212 -11.31 -12.61 -14.08
N ASN A 213 -12.45 -13.15 -14.54
CA ASN A 213 -13.24 -12.47 -15.55
C ASN A 213 -13.74 -11.16 -14.93
N LEU A 214 -13.12 -10.04 -15.31
CA LEU A 214 -13.53 -8.66 -15.00
C LEU A 214 -14.88 -8.27 -15.66
N LEU A 215 -15.72 -9.24 -16.01
CA LEU A 215 -16.98 -9.06 -16.71
C LEU A 215 -18.15 -9.06 -15.71
N ALA A 216 -18.38 -7.92 -15.08
CA ALA A 216 -19.69 -7.47 -14.61
C ALA A 216 -19.61 -5.98 -14.19
N LEU A 217 -19.15 -5.14 -15.11
CA LEU A 217 -19.34 -3.69 -15.07
C LEU A 217 -20.02 -3.28 -16.38
N ASN A 218 -21.24 -3.78 -16.59
CA ASN A 218 -22.22 -3.21 -17.51
C ASN A 218 -23.39 -2.73 -16.67
#